data_AF-A0A5W8EBT9-F1
#
_entry.id   AF-A0A5W8EBT9-F1
#
_cell.length_a   1.000
_cell.length_b   1.000
_cell.length_c   1.000
_cell.angle_alpha   90.00
_cell.angle_beta   90.00
_cell.angle_gamma   90.00
#
_symmetry.space_group_name_H-M   'P 1'
#
loop_
_entity.id
_entity.type
_entity.pdbx_description
1 polymer ?
#
loop_
_entity_poly.entity_id
_entity_poly.type
_entity_poly.pdbx_seq_one_letter_code
_entity_poly.pdbx_strand_id
1 'polypeptide(L)'
;MATSDFSLKNHNVKAFGQDAALVIEMNNEDVSSSKPSPFSNEIDNYYLTLHVAPRNAKKDYDWGSNRSVLLKLSTNEVMQMASVFLRIMHTLKIDKRKTSHHGHVVYKNISVTPNERGGL
;
A
#
# COMPACT_ATOMS: atom_id res chain seq x y z
N MET A 1 15.16 20.41 -26.08
CA MET A 1 15.36 19.77 -24.76
C MET A 1 13.97 19.57 -24.20
N ALA A 2 13.40 18.37 -24.34
CA ALA A 2 12.02 18.11 -23.95
C ALA A 2 11.98 17.84 -22.44
N THR A 3 11.43 18.78 -21.67
CA THR A 3 11.00 18.53 -20.30
C THR A 3 9.76 17.66 -20.38
N SER A 4 9.93 16.35 -20.24
CA SER A 4 8.79 15.47 -20.04
C SER A 4 8.18 15.81 -18.68
N ASP A 5 7.10 16.59 -18.69
CA ASP A 5 6.17 16.67 -17.56
C ASP A 5 5.65 15.26 -17.30
N PHE A 6 6.33 14.54 -16.41
CA PHE A 6 5.79 13.34 -15.79
C PHE A 6 4.66 13.81 -14.87
N SER A 7 3.51 14.14 -15.46
CA SER A 7 2.27 14.23 -14.71
C SER A 7 2.08 12.85 -14.09
N LEU A 8 2.34 12.76 -12.78
CA LEU A 8 1.98 11.64 -11.93
C LEU A 8 0.46 11.49 -12.01
N LYS A 9 -0.03 10.85 -13.07
CA LYS A 9 -1.38 10.30 -13.10
C LYS A 9 -1.48 9.46 -11.83
N ASN A 10 -2.51 9.69 -11.02
CA ASN A 10 -2.76 8.90 -9.81
C ASN A 10 -2.63 7.40 -10.14
N HIS A 11 -1.47 6.83 -9.84
CA HIS A 11 -1.16 5.44 -10.15
C HIS A 11 -1.83 4.62 -9.06
N ASN A 12 -3.09 4.30 -9.29
CA ASN A 12 -3.84 3.41 -8.43
C ASN A 12 -4.11 2.08 -9.13
N VAL A 13 -3.81 1.00 -8.42
CA VAL A 13 -4.17 -0.36 -8.84
C VAL A 13 -5.37 -0.76 -8.04
N LYS A 14 -6.40 -1.27 -8.71
CA LYS A 14 -7.65 -1.71 -8.07
C LYS A 14 -7.91 -3.17 -8.42
N ALA A 15 -8.21 -3.97 -7.42
CA ALA A 15 -8.60 -5.37 -7.57
C ALA A 15 -9.92 -5.60 -6.83
N PHE A 16 -10.90 -6.18 -7.50
CA PHE A 16 -12.23 -6.40 -6.96
C PHE A 16 -12.50 -7.91 -6.89
N GLY A 17 -12.54 -8.43 -5.66
CA GLY A 17 -12.83 -9.84 -5.38
C GLY A 17 -14.29 -10.05 -4.99
N GLN A 18 -14.68 -11.31 -4.77
CA GLN A 18 -16.04 -11.66 -4.40
C GLN A 18 -16.47 -11.08 -3.04
N ASP A 19 -15.53 -11.05 -2.08
CA ASP A 19 -15.81 -10.70 -0.68
C ASP A 19 -15.13 -9.40 -0.23
N ALA A 20 -14.14 -8.92 -0.98
CA ALA A 20 -13.39 -7.71 -0.66
C ALA A 20 -12.80 -7.06 -1.92
N ALA A 21 -12.53 -5.76 -1.82
CA ALA A 21 -11.77 -5.00 -2.80
C ALA A 21 -10.46 -4.50 -2.19
N LEU A 22 -9.46 -4.33 -3.05
CA LEU A 22 -8.15 -3.80 -2.73
C LEU A 22 -7.85 -2.62 -3.65
N VAL A 23 -7.39 -1.53 -3.06
CA VAL A 23 -6.84 -0.36 -3.76
C VAL A 23 -5.42 -0.15 -3.25
N ILE A 24 -4.47 -0.01 -4.18
CA ILE A 24 -3.08 0.33 -3.90
C ILE A 24 -2.80 1.68 -4.57
N GLU A 25 -2.33 2.65 -3.79
CA GLU A 25 -2.09 4.01 -4.26
C GLU A 25 -0.65 4.42 -3.97
N MET A 26 0.05 4.89 -5.00
CA MET A 26 1.34 5.55 -4.83
C MET A 26 1.14 6.99 -4.36
N ASN A 27 1.82 7.33 -3.28
CA ASN A 27 1.76 8.63 -2.63
C ASN A 27 3.16 9.20 -2.47
N ASN A 28 3.24 10.52 -2.33
CA ASN A 28 4.45 11.26 -2.00
C ASN A 28 4.14 12.13 -0.77
N GLU A 29 5.07 12.23 0.17
CA GLU A 29 5.01 13.29 1.17
C GLU A 29 5.49 14.59 0.53
N ASP A 30 4.67 15.63 0.60
CA ASP A 30 5.10 16.98 0.23
C ASP A 30 6.16 17.44 1.24
N VAL A 31 7.43 17.17 0.95
CA VAL A 31 8.57 17.69 1.71
C VAL A 31 8.84 19.14 1.30
N SER A 32 7.82 20.00 1.39
CA SER A 32 7.99 21.44 1.33
C SER A 32 8.22 21.95 2.76
N SER A 33 9.48 21.99 3.24
CA SER A 33 9.97 22.92 4.31
C SER A 33 11.08 22.42 5.25
N SER A 34 11.99 21.55 4.83
CA SER A 34 13.29 21.49 5.54
C SER A 34 14.42 21.24 4.58
N LYS A 35 15.49 22.03 4.75
CA LYS A 35 16.64 22.17 3.84
C LYS A 35 17.04 20.82 3.25
N PRO A 36 17.19 20.70 1.92
CA PRO A 36 17.60 19.45 1.29
C PRO A 36 18.93 19.03 1.92
N SER A 37 18.89 17.93 2.67
CA SER A 37 20.12 17.27 3.07
C SER A 37 20.74 16.69 1.80
N PRO A 38 22.05 16.83 1.56
CA PRO A 38 22.70 16.13 0.45
C PRO A 38 22.61 14.59 0.57
N PHE A 39 22.06 14.08 1.68
CA PHE A 39 21.79 12.66 1.93
C PHE A 39 20.30 12.30 1.90
N SER A 40 19.38 13.23 1.64
CA SER A 40 17.96 12.88 1.49
C SER A 40 17.72 12.30 0.10
N ASN A 41 17.47 11.00 0.02
CA ASN A 41 17.08 10.35 -1.21
C ASN A 41 15.60 10.68 -1.47
N GLU A 42 15.29 11.25 -2.64
CA GLU A 42 13.90 11.54 -3.06
C GLU A 42 12.98 10.32 -2.97
N ILE A 43 13.55 9.11 -3.07
CA ILE A 43 12.87 7.82 -2.96
C ILE A 43 12.19 7.63 -1.58
N ASP A 44 12.75 8.20 -0.51
CA ASP A 44 12.19 8.04 0.84
C ASP A 44 10.91 8.86 1.05
N ASN A 45 10.60 9.79 0.15
CA ASN A 45 9.38 10.59 0.20
C ASN A 45 8.17 9.83 -0.34
N TYR A 46 8.40 8.73 -1.08
CA TYR A 46 7.33 7.93 -1.65
C TYR A 46 6.88 6.82 -0.71
N TYR A 47 5.58 6.55 -0.71
CA TYR A 47 4.99 5.42 0.01
C TYR A 47 3.80 4.83 -0.75
N LEU A 48 3.49 3.57 -0.48
CA LEU A 48 2.25 2.96 -0.96
C LEU A 48 1.21 2.95 0.14
N THR A 49 -0.01 3.30 -0.22
CA THR A 49 -1.18 3.11 0.64
C THR A 49 -1.94 1.89 0.14
N LEU A 50 -2.23 0.98 1.05
CA LEU A 50 -3.03 -0.22 0.83
C LEU A 50 -4.38 -0.02 1.54
N HIS A 51 -5.48 -0.01 0.78
CA HIS A 51 -6.83 0.07 1.30
C HIS A 51 -7.61 -1.18 0.92
N VAL A 52 -8.09 -1.93 1.92
CA VAL A 52 -8.99 -3.06 1.74
C VAL A 52 -10.37 -2.70 2.25
N ALA A 53 -11.40 -2.98 1.47
CA ALA A 53 -12.78 -2.82 1.88
C ALA A 53 -13.55 -4.14 1.75
N PRO A 54 -14.30 -4.56 2.79
CA PRO A 54 -15.17 -5.72 2.69
C PRO A 54 -16.37 -5.39 1.80
N ARG A 55 -16.93 -6.41 1.17
CA ARG A 55 -18.18 -6.29 0.43
C ARG A 55 -19.36 -6.21 1.41
N ASN A 56 -20.32 -5.34 1.11
CA ASN A 56 -21.54 -5.17 1.87
C ASN A 56 -22.71 -5.99 1.27
N ALA A 57 -23.84 -6.04 1.98
CA ALA A 57 -25.02 -6.78 1.56
C ALA A 57 -25.63 -6.27 0.23
N LYS A 58 -25.34 -5.02 -0.16
CA LYS A 58 -25.77 -4.41 -1.42
C LYS A 58 -24.81 -4.70 -2.58
N LYS A 59 -23.86 -5.63 -2.39
CA LYS A 59 -22.83 -6.03 -3.37
C LYS A 59 -21.80 -4.94 -3.70
N ASP A 60 -21.76 -3.85 -2.92
CA ASP A 60 -20.78 -2.77 -3.03
C ASP A 60 -19.68 -2.90 -1.95
N TYR A 61 -18.63 -2.09 -1.99
CA TYR A 61 -17.51 -2.17 -1.06
C TYR A 61 -17.53 -1.04 -0.02
N ASP A 62 -17.41 -1.40 1.26
CA ASP A 62 -17.60 -0.51 2.39
C ASP A 62 -16.27 0.11 2.88
N TRP A 63 -15.77 1.09 2.12
CA TRP A 63 -14.47 1.76 2.34
C TRP A 63 -14.39 2.56 3.64
N GLY A 64 -15.52 3.07 4.15
CA GLY A 64 -15.59 3.92 5.34
C GLY A 64 -15.87 3.16 6.64
N SER A 65 -16.16 1.87 6.57
CA SER A 65 -16.46 1.09 7.77
C SER A 65 -15.24 0.82 8.65
N ASN A 66 -15.51 0.53 9.93
CA ASN A 66 -14.51 0.01 10.87
C ASN A 66 -13.87 -1.32 10.46
N ARG A 67 -14.47 -2.03 9.48
CA ARG A 67 -13.95 -3.27 8.91
C ARG A 67 -13.03 -3.02 7.71
N SER A 68 -12.97 -1.79 7.19
CA SER A 68 -11.99 -1.45 6.18
C SER A 68 -10.60 -1.38 6.80
N VAL A 69 -9.57 -1.62 6.00
CA VAL A 69 -8.18 -1.61 6.44
C VAL A 69 -7.40 -0.66 5.57
N LEU A 70 -7.00 0.48 6.13
CA LEU A 70 -6.05 1.41 5.50
C LEU A 70 -4.64 1.28 6.10
N LEU A 71 -3.62 1.03 5.29
CA LEU A 71 -2.25 0.95 5.77
C LEU A 71 -1.26 1.64 4.82
N LYS A 72 -0.37 2.44 5.40
CA LYS A 72 0.81 3.00 4.74
C LYS A 72 1.99 2.03 4.83
N LEU A 73 2.58 1.70 3.69
CA LEU A 73 3.74 0.84 3.53
C LEU A 73 4.98 1.68 3.18
N SER A 74 6.07 1.42 3.88
CA SER A 74 7.39 1.98 3.55
C SER A 74 7.95 1.33 2.28
N THR A 75 8.89 2.01 1.62
CA THR A 75 9.58 1.48 0.43
C THR A 75 10.18 0.09 0.69
N ASN A 76 10.78 -0.15 1.86
CA ASN A 76 11.32 -1.47 2.22
C ASN A 76 10.24 -2.57 2.26
N GLU A 77 9.07 -2.28 2.84
CA GLU A 77 7.96 -3.24 2.89
C GLU A 77 7.38 -3.50 1.50
N VAL A 78 7.34 -2.47 0.65
CA VAL A 78 6.94 -2.62 -0.76
C VAL A 78 7.90 -3.53 -1.51
N MET A 79 9.21 -3.37 -1.31
CA MET A 79 10.22 -4.24 -1.92
C MET A 79 10.11 -5.68 -1.41
N GLN A 80 9.78 -5.89 -0.13
CA GLN A 80 9.52 -7.22 0.41
C GLN A 80 8.27 -7.85 -0.21
N MET A 81 7.17 -7.11 -0.39
CA MET A 81 5.99 -7.60 -1.11
C MET A 81 6.31 -7.98 -2.55
N ALA A 82 7.05 -7.12 -3.26
CA ALA A 82 7.49 -7.41 -4.63
C ALA A 82 8.38 -8.66 -4.69
N SER A 83 9.23 -8.87 -3.68
CA SER A 83 10.05 -10.08 -3.56
C SER A 83 9.23 -11.35 -3.39
N VAL A 84 8.06 -11.27 -2.73
CA VAL A 84 7.12 -12.40 -2.66
C VAL A 84 6.48 -12.69 -4.01
N PHE A 85 6.06 -11.65 -4.74
CA PHE A 85 5.49 -11.80 -6.08
C PHE A 85 6.49 -12.42 -7.06
N LEU A 86 7.75 -11.95 -7.04
CA LEU A 86 8.85 -12.49 -7.85
C LEU A 86 9.38 -13.85 -7.35
N ARG A 87 8.81 -14.41 -6.28
CA ARG A 87 9.21 -15.69 -5.66
C ARG A 87 10.65 -15.73 -5.15
N ILE A 88 11.24 -14.56 -4.89
CA ILE A 88 12.53 -14.44 -4.19
C ILE A 88 12.32 -14.74 -2.70
N MET A 89 11.18 -14.31 -2.15
CA MET A 89 10.73 -14.63 -0.79
C MET A 89 9.47 -15.51 -0.85
N HIS A 90 9.36 -16.50 0.04
CA HIS A 90 8.17 -17.35 0.09
C HIS A 90 6.96 -16.63 0.68
N THR A 91 7.17 -15.77 1.66
CA THR A 91 6.08 -15.12 2.40
C THR A 91 6.59 -13.84 3.03
N LEU A 92 5.73 -12.83 3.07
CA LEU A 92 5.89 -11.65 3.93
C LEU A 92 4.90 -11.76 5.08
N LYS A 93 5.37 -11.56 6.31
CA LYS A 93 4.52 -11.38 7.50
C LYS A 93 4.97 -10.14 8.26
N ILE A 94 4.01 -9.28 8.56
CA ILE A 94 4.19 -8.10 9.42
C ILE A 94 3.15 -8.23 10.52
N ASP A 95 3.57 -8.46 11.75
CA ASP A 95 2.68 -8.69 12.89
C ASP A 95 2.72 -7.53 13.88
N LYS A 96 1.55 -7.24 14.46
CA LYS A 96 1.33 -6.22 15.49
C LYS A 96 1.93 -4.87 15.11
N ARG A 97 1.84 -4.48 13.84
CA ARG A 97 2.29 -3.15 13.42
C ARG A 97 1.38 -2.10 14.03
N LYS A 98 1.96 -1.29 14.91
CA LYS A 98 1.28 -0.14 15.50
C LYS A 98 1.08 0.94 14.42
N THR A 99 -0.16 1.38 14.24
CA THR A 99 -0.54 2.42 13.28
C THR A 99 -1.74 3.21 13.80
N SER A 100 -2.17 4.25 13.07
CA SER A 100 -3.43 4.94 13.29
C SER A 100 -4.50 4.47 12.31
N HIS A 101 -5.75 4.38 12.76
CA HIS A 101 -6.92 4.19 11.91
C HIS A 101 -8.08 5.02 12.47
N HIS A 102 -8.62 5.94 11.68
CA HIS A 102 -9.66 6.89 12.11
C HIS A 102 -9.33 7.63 13.41
N GLY A 103 -8.06 8.01 13.62
CA GLY A 103 -7.62 8.74 14.82
C GLY A 103 -7.34 7.85 16.06
N HIS A 104 -7.55 6.54 15.96
CA HIS A 104 -7.26 5.60 17.04
C HIS A 104 -5.97 4.82 16.77
N VAL A 105 -5.18 4.60 17.84
CA VAL A 105 -4.04 3.68 17.78
C VAL A 105 -4.57 2.25 17.65
N VAL A 106 -4.12 1.55 16.60
CA VAL A 106 -4.50 0.17 16.31
C VAL A 106 -3.27 -0.66 15.96
N TYR A 107 -3.43 -1.98 16.00
CA TYR A 107 -2.40 -2.93 15.58
C TYR A 107 -2.91 -3.69 14.36
N LYS A 108 -2.14 -3.68 13.28
CA LYS A 108 -2.49 -4.34 12.02
C LYS A 108 -1.49 -5.44 11.71
N ASN A 109 -2.00 -6.53 11.15
CA ASN A 109 -1.19 -7.64 10.65
C ASN A 109 -1.35 -7.72 9.13
N ILE A 110 -0.26 -8.01 8.42
CA ILE A 110 -0.30 -8.33 7.00
C ILE A 110 0.43 -9.64 6.77
N SER A 111 -0.16 -10.50 5.96
CA SER A 111 0.51 -11.64 5.36
C SER A 111 0.33 -11.63 3.86
N VAL A 112 1.42 -11.76 3.11
CA VAL A 112 1.41 -11.97 1.66
C VAL A 112 2.06 -13.31 1.37
N THR A 113 1.32 -14.19 0.71
CA THR A 113 1.76 -15.53 0.31
C THR A 113 1.37 -15.77 -1.14
N PRO A 114 2.16 -16.52 -1.91
CA PRO A 114 1.71 -17.08 -3.18
C PRO A 114 0.42 -17.87 -2.99
N ASN A 115 -0.47 -17.84 -3.98
CA ASN A 115 -1.60 -18.76 -3.98
C ASN A 115 -1.10 -20.20 -4.29
N GLU A 116 -1.81 -21.21 -3.78
CA GLU A 116 -1.45 -22.62 -4.03
C GLU A 116 -1.54 -23.01 -5.51
N ARG A 117 -2.22 -22.19 -6.33
CA ARG A 117 -2.43 -22.41 -7.76
C ARG A 117 -1.26 -21.94 -8.63
N GLY A 118 -0.22 -21.33 -8.06
CA GLY A 118 1.08 -21.14 -8.71
C GLY A 118 1.10 -20.22 -9.95
N GLY A 119 0.15 -19.30 -10.09
CA GLY A 119 0.15 -18.35 -11.22
C GLY A 119 1.30 -17.33 -11.14
N LEU A 120 1.97 -17.09 -12.27
CA LEU A 120 2.66 -15.83 -12.57
C LEU A 120 1.73 -15.02 -13.50
#